data_AF-A0A5C6DPD4-F1
#
_entry.id   AF-A0A5C6DPD4-F1
#
_cell.length_a   1.000
_cell.length_b   1.000
_cell.length_c   1.000
_cell.angle_alpha   90.00
_cell.angle_beta   90.00
_cell.angle_gamma   90.00
#
_symmetry.space_group_name_H-M   'P 1'
#
loop_
_entity.id
_entity.type
_entity.pdbx_description
1 polymer ?
#
loop_
_entity_poly.entity_id
_entity_poly.type
_entity_poly.pdbx_seq_one_letter_code
_entity_poly.pdbx_strand_id
1 'polypeptide(L)' 'MSTIALDIERRVALSLAVGCYLRSAERFNDASKEFTSCCKSLRKQLGGDQRFVVQVDFKHYLVTSDRDGNFDVEPIPSL' A
#
# COMPACT_ATOMS: atom_id res chain seq x y z
N MET A 1 -6.17 8.57 -44.23
CA MET A 1 -5.76 8.12 -42.89
C MET A 1 -5.80 6.60 -42.89
N SER A 2 -4.65 5.91 -42.82
CA SER A 2 -4.66 4.45 -42.78
C SER A 2 -5.04 4.00 -41.37
N THR A 3 -6.22 3.38 -41.25
CA THR A 3 -6.61 2.65 -40.04
C THR A 3 -5.56 1.57 -39.81
N ILE A 4 -4.70 1.72 -38.81
CA ILE A 4 -3.81 0.64 -38.37
C ILE A 4 -4.75 -0.40 -37.74
N ALA A 5 -5.29 -1.28 -38.57
CA ALA A 5 -6.08 -2.40 -38.11
C ALA A 5 -5.11 -3.29 -37.31
N LEU A 6 -5.24 -3.25 -35.99
CA LEU A 6 -4.55 -4.21 -35.12
C LEU A 6 -4.96 -5.60 -35.61
N ASP A 7 -3.98 -6.44 -35.91
CA ASP A 7 -4.22 -7.85 -36.18
C ASP A 7 -4.87 -8.52 -34.96
N ILE A 8 -5.51 -9.66 -35.18
CA ILE A 8 -6.29 -10.37 -34.17
C ILE A 8 -5.42 -10.72 -32.95
N GLU A 9 -4.17 -11.13 -33.16
CA GLU A 9 -3.25 -11.55 -32.11
C GLU A 9 -2.92 -10.40 -31.18
N ARG A 10 -2.62 -9.23 -31.74
CA ARG A 10 -2.33 -8.01 -30.98
C ARG A 10 -3.53 -7.54 -30.18
N ARG A 11 -4.75 -7.66 -30.71
CA ARG A 11 -5.98 -7.34 -29.96
C ARG A 11 -6.19 -8.28 -28.78
N VAL A 12 -5.95 -9.58 -28.97
CA VAL A 12 -6.06 -10.59 -27.90
C VAL A 12 -5.02 -10.32 -26.81
N ALA A 13 -3.76 -10.10 -27.18
CA ALA A 13 -2.69 -9.80 -26.23
C ALA A 13 -2.99 -8.54 -25.40
N LEU A 14 -3.47 -7.47 -26.05
CA LEU A 14 -3.89 -6.25 -25.35
C LEU A 14 -5.06 -6.51 -24.40
N SER A 15 -6.05 -7.28 -24.83
CA SER A 15 -7.22 -7.59 -23.99
C SER A 15 -6.83 -8.38 -22.73
N LEU A 16 -5.91 -9.35 -22.86
CA LEU A 16 -5.37 -10.09 -21.74
C LEU A 16 -4.57 -9.19 -20.78
N ALA A 17 -3.69 -8.34 -21.31
CA ALA A 17 -2.90 -7.40 -20.53
C ALA A 17 -3.78 -6.40 -19.76
N VAL A 18 -4.80 -5.83 -20.41
CA VAL A 18 -5.79 -4.95 -19.78
C VAL A 18 -6.56 -5.70 -18.69
N GLY A 19 -6.97 -6.94 -18.94
CA GLY A 19 -7.63 -7.76 -17.92
C GLY A 19 -6.76 -7.99 -16.69
N CYS A 20 -5.46 -8.27 -16.86
CA CYS A 20 -4.51 -8.38 -15.76
C CYS A 20 -4.37 -7.05 -15.01
N TYR A 21 -4.25 -5.94 -15.73
CA TYR A 21 -4.17 -4.61 -15.14
C TYR A 21 -5.40 -4.30 -14.27
N LEU A 22 -6.61 -4.50 -14.79
CA LEU A 22 -7.85 -4.17 -14.07
C LEU A 22 -7.99 -4.96 -12.77
N ARG A 23 -7.68 -6.27 -12.79
CA ARG A 23 -7.69 -7.11 -11.58
C ARG A 23 -6.65 -6.67 -10.56
N SER A 24 -5.45 -6.33 -11.02
CA SER A 24 -4.40 -5.82 -10.13
C SER A 24 -4.76 -4.45 -9.54
N ALA A 25 -5.36 -3.57 -10.34
CA ALA A 25 -5.81 -2.26 -9.89
C ALA A 25 -6.93 -2.36 -8.84
N GLU A 26 -7.88 -3.29 -9.02
CA GLU A 26 -8.92 -3.58 -8.03
C GLU A 26 -8.30 -4.04 -6.69
N ARG A 27 -7.42 -5.05 -6.73
CA ARG A 27 -6.73 -5.55 -5.52
C ARG A 27 -5.90 -4.48 -4.84
N PHE A 28 -5.21 -3.64 -5.62
CA PHE A 28 -4.45 -2.51 -5.10
C PHE A 28 -5.35 -1.50 -4.39
N ASN A 29 -6.50 -1.16 -4.98
CA ASN A 29 -7.45 -0.23 -4.38
C ASN A 29 -8.00 -0.77 -3.06
N ASP A 30 -8.32 -2.06 -2.99
CA ASP A 30 -8.85 -2.66 -1.76
C ASP A 30 -7.78 -2.72 -0.66
N ALA A 31 -6.55 -3.15 -0.99
CA ALA A 31 -5.43 -3.11 -0.05
C ALA A 31 -5.12 -1.66 0.41
N SER A 32 -5.24 -0.68 -0.49
CA SER A 32 -5.03 0.74 -0.16
C SER A 32 -6.08 1.29 0.79
N LYS A 33 -7.35 0.89 0.61
CA LYS A 33 -8.45 1.26 1.53
C LYS A 33 -8.22 0.63 2.91
N GLU A 34 -7.86 -0.65 2.95
CA GLU A 34 -7.56 -1.36 4.19
C GLU A 34 -6.39 -0.70 4.92
N PHE A 35 -5.26 -0.47 4.24
CA PHE A 35 -4.10 0.22 4.78
C PHE A 35 -4.46 1.60 5.33
N THR A 36 -5.22 2.40 4.57
CA THR A 36 -5.68 3.73 5.00
C THR A 36 -6.56 3.63 6.26
N SER A 37 -7.40 2.61 6.36
CA SER A 37 -8.21 2.35 7.55
C SER A 37 -7.34 2.03 8.77
N CYS A 38 -6.32 1.18 8.60
CA CYS A 38 -5.32 0.88 9.63
C CYS A 38 -4.59 2.15 10.10
N CYS A 39 -4.14 3.00 9.17
CA CYS A 39 -3.50 4.27 9.52
C CYS A 39 -4.41 5.19 10.34
N LYS A 40 -5.69 5.29 9.96
CA LYS A 40 -6.70 6.06 10.71
C LYS A 40 -6.92 5.48 12.11
N SER A 41 -6.98 4.16 12.23
CA SER A 41 -7.13 3.48 13.52
C SER A 41 -5.92 3.72 14.42
N LEU A 42 -4.71 3.54 13.88
CA LEU A 42 -3.46 3.74 14.61
C LEU A 42 -3.31 5.20 15.07
N ARG A 43 -3.60 6.18 14.21
CA ARG A 43 -3.59 7.61 14.59
C ARG A 43 -4.54 7.93 15.75
N LYS A 44 -5.68 7.23 15.88
CA LYS A 44 -6.60 7.43 17.01
C LYS A 44 -6.06 6.86 18.32
N GLN A 45 -5.21 5.84 18.24
CA GLN A 45 -4.62 5.18 19.41
C GLN A 45 -3.31 5.83 19.84
N LEU A 46 -2.52 6.30 18.87
CA LEU A 46 -1.31 7.07 19.12
C LEU A 46 -1.69 8.41 19.73
N GLY A 47 -1.06 8.74 20.86
CA GLY A 47 -1.02 10.10 21.36
C GLY A 47 -0.04 10.95 20.55
N GLY A 48 -0.05 12.27 20.80
CA GLY A 48 1.00 13.14 20.28
C GLY A 48 2.34 12.93 21.00
N ASP A 49 3.44 13.18 20.29
CA ASP A 49 4.82 13.14 20.81
C ASP A 49 5.20 11.80 21.48
N GLN A 50 4.90 10.67 20.83
CA GLN A 50 5.27 9.33 21.33
C GLN A 50 6.43 8.74 20.55
N ARG A 51 7.29 7.98 21.23
CA ARG A 51 8.37 7.21 20.62
C ARG A 51 8.58 5.92 21.39
N PHE A 52 8.34 4.77 20.76
CA PHE A 52 8.42 3.48 21.42
C PHE A 52 8.77 2.35 20.45
N VAL A 53 9.21 1.22 21.00
CA VAL A 53 9.53 0.01 20.23
C VAL A 53 8.38 -0.98 20.36
N VAL A 54 7.99 -1.60 19.25
CA VAL A 54 7.05 -2.73 19.21
C VAL A 54 7.70 -3.92 18.54
N GLN A 55 7.24 -5.12 18.91
CA GLN A 55 7.60 -6.36 18.25
C GLN A 55 6.40 -6.92 17.51
N VAL A 56 6.57 -7.20 16.21
CA VAL A 56 5.56 -7.82 15.34
C VAL A 56 6.26 -8.89 14.51
N ASP A 57 5.72 -10.11 14.49
CA ASP A 57 6.28 -11.24 13.72
C ASP A 57 7.79 -11.44 13.92
N PHE A 58 8.25 -11.40 15.18
CA PHE A 58 9.66 -11.51 15.57
C PHE A 58 10.60 -10.40 15.07
N LYS A 59 10.05 -9.30 14.53
CA LYS A 59 10.80 -8.12 14.12
C LYS A 59 10.49 -6.95 15.05
N HIS A 60 11.48 -6.10 15.29
CA HIS A 60 11.32 -4.89 16.08
C HIS A 60 11.12 -3.69 15.18
N TYR A 61 10.23 -2.80 15.59
CA TYR A 61 9.92 -1.57 14.90
C TYR A 61 9.96 -0.40 15.89
N LEU A 62 10.58 0.69 15.48
CA LEU A 62 10.48 1.97 16.15
C LEU A 62 9.27 2.71 15.59
N VAL A 63 8.33 3.03 16.47
CA VAL A 63 7.18 3.88 16.17
C VAL A 63 7.45 5.27 16.73
N THR A 64 7.30 6.30 15.89
CA THR A 64 7.37 7.69 16.31
C THR A 64 6.10 8.40 15.88
N SER A 65 5.47 9.19 16.74
CA SER A 65 4.38 10.10 16.39
C SER A 65 4.69 11.54 16.80
N ASP A 66 4.26 12.50 15.97
CA ASP A 66 4.35 13.93 16.27
C ASP A 66 3.04 14.47 16.90
N ARG A 67 3.00 15.77 17.20
CA ARG A 67 1.82 16.44 17.77
C ARG A 67 0.61 16.47 16.85
N ASP A 68 0.84 16.40 15.54
CA ASP A 68 -0.22 16.42 14.52
C ASP A 68 -0.80 15.01 14.27
N GLY A 69 -0.26 14.00 14.96
CA GLY A 69 -0.66 12.61 14.79
C GLY A 69 -0.15 12.00 13.48
N ASN A 70 0.84 12.63 12.84
CA ASN A 70 1.64 11.93 11.86
C ASN A 70 2.53 10.95 12.60
N PHE A 71 2.76 9.80 11.99
CA PHE A 71 3.59 8.78 12.57
C PHE A 71 4.44 8.11 11.52
N ASP A 72 5.55 7.56 11.98
CA ASP A 72 6.43 6.72 11.18
C ASP A 72 6.70 5.41 11.92
N VAL A 73 6.93 4.35 11.14
CA VAL A 73 7.18 3.00 11.63
C VAL A 73 8.38 2.44 10.89
N GLU A 74 9.52 2.41 11.56
CA GLU A 74 10.80 2.03 10.96
C GLU A 74 11.26 0.69 11.53
N PRO A 75 11.71 -0.28 10.70
CA PRO A 75 12.33 -1.49 11.21
C PRO A 75 13.65 -1.13 11.89
N ILE A 76 13.91 -1.71 13.07
CA ILE A 76 15.20 -1.56 13.74
C ILE A 76 15.93 -2.89 13.81
N PRO A 77 17.26 -2.92 13.61
CA PRO A 77 18.05 -4.12 13.84
C PRO A 77 17.83 -4.60 15.28
N SER A 78 17.50 -5.89 15.44
CA SER A 78 17.56 -6.52 16.75
C SER A 78 19.02 -6.57 17.19
N LEU A 79 19.28 -6.17 18.44
CA LEU A 79 20.57 -6.35 19.12
C LEU A 79 20.94 -7.83 19.22
#